data_AF-A0A524QPG0-F1
#
_entry.id   AF-A0A524QPG0-F1
#
_cell.length_a   1.000
_cell.length_b   1.000
_cell.length_c   1.000
_cell.angle_alpha   90.00
_cell.angle_beta   90.00
_cell.angle_gamma   90.00
#
_symmetry.space_group_name_H-M   'P 1'
#
loop_
_entity.id
_entity.type
_entity.pdbx_description
1 polymer ?
#
loop_
_entity_poly.entity_id
_entity_poly.type
_entity_poly.pdbx_seq_one_letter_code
_entity_poly.pdbx_strand_id
1 'polypeptide(L)'
;MFYKISSTMALIALLVSILTLAAFANDLPSGNVRSDMAQPKVPNTLDSARSLGEFLTPDGRFDLEAARRSGYQGSLDMKGFESAIDPATGDPIFQSEGTAYLPADHPDDIYWDNSISPCIPGVNGFVFASVVYNGSLVVGGSFTIAGRAFANNIASWDGTGWSPLGSGMNYDVLALTVYNGNLIAGGTSATGIASWDGTAWSPLGSGMNWTVFALTVYNGNLIAGGGFITAGGTSANHIASWDGTAWSPLG
;
A
#
# COMPACT_ATOMS: atom_id res chain seq x y z
N MET A 1 -18.70 25.60 45.50
CA MET A 1 -17.53 26.26 44.90
C MET A 1 -16.34 25.31 45.11
N PHE A 2 -16.04 24.46 44.14
CA PHE A 2 -14.91 23.52 44.20
C PHE A 2 -13.98 23.80 43.02
N TYR A 3 -12.72 24.07 43.34
CA TYR A 3 -11.68 24.49 42.40
C TYR A 3 -11.22 23.32 41.52
N LYS A 4 -11.05 23.61 40.22
CA LYS A 4 -10.28 22.80 39.25
C LYS A 4 -8.82 22.71 39.72
N ILE A 5 -8.28 21.50 39.85
CA ILE A 5 -6.84 21.27 39.98
C ILE A 5 -6.28 20.90 38.60
N SER A 6 -5.24 21.63 38.18
CA SER A 6 -4.57 21.54 36.88
C SER A 6 -3.78 20.24 36.70
N SER A 7 -3.74 19.74 35.47
CA SER A 7 -3.13 18.46 35.02
C SER A 7 -1.61 18.34 35.21
N THR A 8 -0.97 19.33 35.82
CA THR A 8 0.48 19.37 36.02
C THR A 8 0.95 18.74 37.33
N MET A 9 0.07 18.52 38.33
CA MET A 9 0.46 17.86 39.59
C MET A 9 0.39 16.32 39.54
N ALA A 10 -0.28 15.72 38.56
CA ALA A 10 -0.35 14.25 38.43
C ALA A 10 0.94 13.65 37.82
N LEU A 11 1.70 14.43 37.06
CA LEU A 11 2.90 13.94 36.36
C LEU A 11 4.14 13.84 37.28
N ILE A 12 4.19 14.62 38.36
CA ILE A 12 5.31 14.60 39.32
C ILE A 12 5.20 13.41 40.28
N ALA A 13 3.98 12.91 40.56
CA ALA A 13 3.79 11.73 41.42
C ALA A 13 4.19 10.40 40.74
N LEU A 14 4.17 10.33 39.40
CA LEU A 14 4.53 9.13 38.66
C LEU A 14 6.05 8.96 38.44
N LEU A 15 6.81 10.05 38.55
CA LEU A 15 8.28 10.05 38.34
C LEU A 15 9.07 9.74 39.62
N VAL A 16 8.49 9.93 40.80
CA VAL A 16 9.17 9.64 42.08
C VAL A 16 9.11 8.16 42.45
N SER A 17 8.13 7.39 41.97
CA SER A 17 8.00 5.95 42.24
C SER A 17 8.91 5.07 41.38
N ILE A 18 9.38 5.55 40.23
CA ILE A 18 10.29 4.78 39.34
C ILE A 18 11.76 4.87 39.80
N LEU A 19 12.16 5.93 40.51
CA LEU A 19 13.55 6.06 40.99
C LEU A 19 13.86 5.32 42.31
N THR A 20 12.87 4.91 43.09
CA THR A 20 13.11 4.13 44.33
C THR A 20 13.39 2.65 44.11
N LEU A 21 13.25 2.13 42.88
CA LEU A 21 13.51 0.70 42.59
C LEU A 21 14.96 0.42 42.14
N ALA A 22 15.79 1.45 41.93
CA ALA A 22 17.15 1.29 41.42
C ALA A 22 18.25 1.28 42.50
N ALA A 23 17.92 1.35 43.79
CA ALA A 23 18.89 1.57 44.87
C ALA A 23 19.21 0.34 45.75
N PHE A 24 18.86 -0.89 45.35
CA PHE A 24 19.13 -2.10 46.16
C PHE A 24 19.92 -3.21 45.44
N ALA A 25 20.62 -2.90 44.35
CA ALA A 25 21.38 -3.90 43.57
C ALA A 25 22.89 -3.99 43.88
N ASN A 26 23.41 -3.29 44.90
CA ASN A 26 24.84 -3.30 45.23
C ASN A 26 25.05 -3.67 46.70
N ASP A 27 24.98 -4.95 47.04
CA ASP A 27 25.75 -5.55 48.15
C ASP A 27 25.53 -7.07 48.19
N LEU A 28 26.39 -7.84 47.52
CA LEU A 28 26.60 -9.25 47.85
C LEU A 28 28.10 -9.60 47.76
N PRO A 29 28.72 -10.16 48.82
CA PRO A 29 30.09 -10.66 48.76
C PRO A 29 30.14 -12.04 48.10
N SER A 30 31.25 -12.29 47.40
CA SER A 30 31.58 -13.54 46.71
C SER A 30 31.74 -14.71 47.69
N GLY A 31 30.97 -15.80 47.53
CA GLY A 31 31.22 -17.03 48.28
C GLY A 31 30.23 -18.18 48.06
N ASN A 32 30.71 -19.21 47.35
CA ASN A 32 30.35 -20.63 47.38
C ASN A 32 28.93 -21.09 46.97
N VAL A 33 28.90 -21.78 45.82
CA VAL A 33 27.77 -22.53 45.25
C VAL A 33 27.37 -23.69 46.17
N ARG A 34 26.15 -23.66 46.72
CA ARG A 34 25.47 -24.86 47.23
C ARG A 34 24.64 -25.49 46.11
N SER A 35 24.90 -26.77 45.85
CA SER A 35 24.29 -27.64 44.83
C SER A 35 22.83 -28.03 45.07
N ASP A 36 22.10 -27.31 45.92
CA ASP A 36 20.86 -27.79 46.53
C ASP A 36 19.69 -26.78 46.33
N MET A 37 19.90 -25.73 45.54
CA MET A 37 18.80 -24.92 45.01
C MET A 37 18.28 -25.57 43.73
N ALA A 38 17.32 -26.48 43.88
CA ALA A 38 16.32 -26.62 42.83
C ALA A 38 15.80 -25.20 42.56
N GLN A 39 15.93 -24.75 41.30
CA GLN A 39 15.31 -23.51 40.83
C GLN A 39 13.88 -23.48 41.40
N PRO A 40 13.38 -22.34 41.93
CA PRO A 40 11.96 -22.24 42.19
C PRO A 40 11.29 -22.67 40.90
N LYS A 41 10.57 -23.79 40.96
CA LYS A 41 9.84 -24.31 39.83
C LYS A 41 8.83 -23.21 39.56
N VAL A 42 9.15 -22.31 38.64
CA VAL A 42 8.16 -21.41 38.04
C VAL A 42 7.06 -22.37 37.67
N PRO A 43 5.84 -22.24 38.23
CA PRO A 43 4.77 -23.12 37.82
C PRO A 43 4.70 -22.99 36.31
N ASN A 44 5.05 -24.07 35.60
CA ASN A 44 4.85 -24.21 34.16
C ASN A 44 3.35 -24.45 33.92
N THR A 45 2.52 -23.61 34.53
CA THR A 45 1.17 -23.34 34.10
C THR A 45 1.31 -22.14 33.20
N LEU A 46 1.62 -22.38 31.92
CA LEU A 46 0.87 -21.71 30.86
C LEU A 46 -0.59 -22.10 31.11
N ASP A 47 -1.19 -21.55 32.18
CA ASP A 47 -2.61 -21.60 32.44
C ASP A 47 -3.20 -20.98 31.19
N SER A 48 -3.92 -21.80 30.44
CA SER A 48 -4.62 -21.39 29.24
C SER A 48 -5.23 -20.02 29.49
N ALA A 49 -4.69 -18.98 28.84
CA ALA A 49 -5.15 -17.63 29.04
C ALA A 49 -6.67 -17.62 28.90
N ARG A 50 -7.38 -16.97 29.83
CA ARG A 50 -8.85 -16.95 29.80
C ARG A 50 -9.31 -16.36 28.47
N SER A 51 -10.28 -17.01 27.85
CA SER A 51 -10.78 -16.57 26.55
C SER A 51 -11.46 -15.22 26.67
N LEU A 52 -11.20 -14.33 25.72
CA LEU A 52 -11.85 -13.02 25.62
C LEU A 52 -13.38 -13.13 25.68
N GLY A 53 -13.96 -14.18 25.07
CA GLY A 53 -15.40 -14.40 25.00
C GLY A 53 -16.12 -14.47 26.36
N GLU A 54 -15.41 -14.78 27.45
CA GLU A 54 -15.98 -14.81 28.79
C GLU A 54 -16.32 -13.42 29.35
N PHE A 55 -15.73 -12.39 28.76
CA PHE A 55 -15.88 -11.00 29.17
C PHE A 55 -16.51 -10.13 28.07
N LEU A 56 -17.18 -10.74 27.09
CA LEU A 56 -17.91 -9.99 26.08
C LEU A 56 -19.39 -9.89 26.44
N THR A 57 -19.96 -8.70 26.27
CA THR A 57 -21.40 -8.48 26.23
C THR A 57 -21.98 -9.09 24.94
N PRO A 58 -23.30 -9.32 24.85
CA PRO A 58 -23.93 -9.88 23.65
C PRO A 58 -23.70 -9.07 22.36
N ASP A 59 -23.44 -7.77 22.48
CA ASP A 59 -23.09 -6.85 21.39
C ASP A 59 -21.57 -6.78 21.12
N GLY A 60 -20.77 -7.64 21.74
CA GLY A 60 -19.34 -7.80 21.46
C GLY A 60 -18.43 -6.83 22.20
N ARG A 61 -18.92 -6.08 23.19
CA ARG A 61 -18.09 -5.12 23.95
C ARG A 61 -17.45 -5.80 25.14
N PHE A 62 -16.26 -5.32 25.52
CA PHE A 62 -15.59 -5.84 26.71
C PHE A 62 -16.26 -5.34 28.00
N ASP A 63 -16.76 -6.28 28.80
CA ASP A 63 -17.31 -6.01 30.13
C ASP A 63 -16.19 -5.98 31.17
N LEU A 64 -15.64 -4.78 31.37
CA LEU A 64 -14.60 -4.51 32.35
C LEU A 64 -15.03 -4.83 33.79
N GLU A 65 -16.32 -4.68 34.10
CA GLU A 65 -16.84 -4.92 35.46
C GLU A 65 -16.98 -6.42 35.73
N ALA A 66 -17.37 -7.22 34.74
CA ALA A 66 -17.33 -8.68 34.83
C ALA A 66 -15.88 -9.18 35.02
N ALA A 67 -14.93 -8.63 34.26
CA ALA A 67 -13.51 -8.95 34.39
C ALA A 67 -12.99 -8.65 35.81
N ARG A 68 -13.25 -7.45 36.33
CA ARG A 68 -12.88 -7.05 37.69
C ARG A 68 -13.51 -7.93 38.76
N ARG A 69 -14.81 -8.23 38.64
CA ARG A 69 -15.55 -9.06 39.61
C ARG A 69 -15.05 -10.50 39.63
N SER A 70 -14.52 -10.99 38.51
CA SER A 70 -13.91 -12.32 38.41
C SER A 70 -12.53 -12.42 39.07
N GLY A 71 -11.91 -11.28 39.43
CA GLY A 71 -10.54 -11.22 39.96
C GLY A 71 -9.45 -11.52 38.92
N TYR A 72 -9.80 -11.51 37.63
CA TYR A 72 -8.87 -11.80 36.54
C TYR A 72 -7.74 -10.76 36.47
N GLN A 73 -6.51 -11.24 36.34
CA GLN A 73 -5.31 -10.44 36.10
C GLN A 73 -4.42 -11.18 35.10
N GLY A 74 -3.93 -10.48 34.07
CA GLY A 74 -3.05 -11.06 33.05
C GLY A 74 -3.51 -10.80 31.62
N SER A 75 -2.92 -11.54 30.67
CA SER A 75 -3.20 -11.47 29.23
C SER A 75 -4.31 -12.43 28.82
N LEU A 76 -5.27 -11.96 28.03
CA LEU A 76 -6.42 -12.75 27.57
C LEU A 76 -6.06 -13.57 26.33
N ASP A 77 -6.68 -14.74 26.17
CA ASP A 77 -6.62 -15.48 24.91
C ASP A 77 -7.62 -14.85 23.93
N MET A 78 -7.07 -14.28 22.86
CA MET A 78 -7.83 -13.64 21.79
C MET A 78 -8.13 -14.57 20.62
N LYS A 79 -7.67 -15.83 20.64
CA LYS A 79 -7.87 -16.77 19.53
C LYS A 79 -9.35 -16.97 19.22
N GLY A 80 -9.69 -16.93 17.94
CA GLY A 80 -11.07 -17.06 17.48
C GLY A 80 -11.90 -15.80 17.65
N PHE A 81 -11.28 -14.65 17.93
CA PHE A 81 -11.95 -13.35 17.99
C PHE A 81 -11.24 -12.32 17.10
N GLU A 82 -12.02 -11.54 16.37
CA GLU A 82 -11.58 -10.36 15.62
C GLU A 82 -11.98 -9.09 16.37
N SER A 83 -11.10 -8.08 16.37
CA SER A 83 -11.41 -6.75 16.91
C SER A 83 -11.89 -5.82 15.81
N ALA A 84 -12.87 -4.97 16.12
CA ALA A 84 -13.37 -3.91 15.24
C ALA A 84 -13.73 -2.65 16.06
N ILE A 85 -14.09 -1.57 15.36
CA ILE A 85 -14.60 -0.33 15.97
C ILE A 85 -16.07 -0.18 15.59
N ASP A 86 -16.93 0.11 16.56
CA ASP A 86 -18.32 0.47 16.31
C ASP A 86 -18.37 1.80 15.54
N PRO A 87 -18.87 1.84 14.29
CA PRO A 87 -18.87 3.05 13.48
C PRO A 87 -19.82 4.14 14.01
N ALA A 88 -20.80 3.79 14.86
CA ALA A 88 -21.73 4.75 15.45
C ALA A 88 -21.17 5.40 16.71
N THR A 89 -20.34 4.70 17.48
CA THR A 89 -19.86 5.19 18.79
C THR A 89 -18.35 5.39 18.88
N GLY A 90 -17.57 4.76 17.99
CA GLY A 90 -16.10 4.78 18.00
C GLY A 90 -15.47 3.84 19.02
N ASP A 91 -16.26 3.00 19.68
CA ASP A 91 -15.77 2.10 20.72
C ASP A 91 -15.27 0.76 20.18
N PRO A 92 -14.31 0.10 20.85
CA PRO A 92 -13.85 -1.23 20.47
C PRO A 92 -14.93 -2.30 20.71
N ILE A 93 -15.08 -3.18 19.71
CA ILE A 93 -15.94 -4.37 19.75
C ILE A 93 -15.17 -5.60 19.28
N PHE A 94 -15.61 -6.79 19.69
CA PHE A 94 -15.01 -8.07 19.36
C PHE A 94 -16.08 -9.07 18.90
N GLN A 95 -15.79 -9.81 17.85
CA GLN A 95 -16.69 -10.82 17.26
C GLN A 95 -15.97 -12.13 17.05
N SER A 96 -16.69 -13.25 17.00
CA SER A 96 -16.09 -14.55 16.69
C SER A 96 -15.52 -14.57 15.26
N GLU A 97 -14.30 -15.06 15.10
CA GLU A 97 -13.65 -15.26 13.80
C GLU A 97 -14.52 -16.20 12.95
N GLY A 98 -15.17 -15.65 11.93
CA GLY A 98 -15.93 -16.43 10.96
C GLY A 98 -14.96 -17.28 10.14
N THR A 99 -15.27 -18.55 9.88
CA THR A 99 -14.43 -19.45 9.08
C THR A 99 -14.40 -19.07 7.59
N ALA A 100 -13.93 -17.87 7.25
CA ALA A 100 -13.67 -17.40 5.90
C ALA A 100 -12.18 -17.04 5.78
N TYR A 101 -11.35 -18.04 6.00
CA TYR A 101 -9.90 -18.00 5.79
C TYR A 101 -9.61 -17.80 4.29
N LEU A 102 -9.24 -16.59 3.87
CA LEU A 102 -8.34 -16.41 2.73
C LEU A 102 -6.96 -16.13 3.34
N PRO A 103 -5.94 -16.97 3.08
CA PRO A 103 -4.70 -16.93 3.84
C PRO A 103 -4.00 -15.59 3.60
N ALA A 104 -3.83 -14.82 4.68
CA ALA A 104 -2.89 -13.72 4.74
C ALA A 104 -1.51 -14.26 5.12
N ASP A 105 -0.52 -13.76 4.39
CA ASP A 105 0.90 -14.00 4.52
C ASP A 105 1.40 -13.48 5.88
N HIS A 106 2.45 -14.11 6.41
CA HIS A 106 3.02 -14.02 7.77
C HIS A 106 3.09 -12.61 8.46
N PRO A 107 3.01 -12.55 9.82
CA PRO A 107 2.41 -11.43 10.58
C PRO A 107 3.25 -10.21 10.97
N ASP A 108 4.48 -10.01 10.49
CA ASP A 108 5.33 -8.92 11.02
C ASP A 108 5.63 -7.83 9.97
N ASP A 109 4.64 -6.96 9.71
CA ASP A 109 4.76 -5.66 9.01
C ASP A 109 4.53 -5.61 7.48
N ILE A 110 3.29 -5.75 7.02
CA ILE A 110 2.86 -5.00 5.80
C ILE A 110 1.34 -4.71 5.71
N TYR A 111 0.50 -5.28 6.58
CA TYR A 111 -0.94 -5.00 6.57
C TYR A 111 -1.49 -4.78 7.98
N TRP A 112 -1.26 -3.59 8.54
CA TRP A 112 -2.34 -2.95 9.31
C TRP A 112 -3.49 -2.81 8.31
N ASP A 113 -4.61 -3.45 8.60
CA ASP A 113 -5.63 -3.74 7.60
C ASP A 113 -6.05 -2.53 6.75
N ASN A 114 -6.57 -2.82 5.56
CA ASN A 114 -7.05 -1.81 4.62
C ASN A 114 -8.34 -1.10 5.10
N SER A 115 -8.75 -1.26 6.37
CA SER A 115 -9.93 -0.60 6.93
C SER A 115 -9.64 0.83 7.41
N ILE A 116 -8.39 1.13 7.79
CA ILE A 116 -7.97 2.50 8.20
C ILE A 116 -7.29 3.29 7.08
N SER A 117 -6.90 2.62 6.00
CA SER A 117 -6.51 3.23 4.73
C SER A 117 -6.68 2.16 3.65
N PRO A 118 -7.65 2.27 2.73
CA PRO A 118 -7.71 1.38 1.59
C PRO A 118 -6.52 1.73 0.69
N CYS A 119 -5.31 1.29 1.05
CA CYS A 119 -4.18 1.36 0.16
C CYS A 119 -4.51 0.37 -0.95
N ILE A 120 -5.09 0.88 -2.04
CA ILE A 120 -5.17 0.08 -3.24
C ILE A 120 -3.71 -0.14 -3.64
N PRO A 121 -3.26 -1.40 -3.70
CA PRO A 121 -1.87 -1.68 -4.03
C PRO A 121 -1.51 -1.00 -5.35
N GLY A 122 -0.25 -0.59 -5.50
CA GLY A 122 0.24 0.02 -6.73
C GLY A 122 0.26 -0.96 -7.90
N VAL A 123 1.19 -0.75 -8.83
CA VAL A 123 1.43 -1.73 -9.91
C VAL A 123 2.39 -2.83 -9.45
N ASN A 124 2.31 -4.02 -10.07
CA ASN A 124 3.17 -5.16 -9.75
C ASN A 124 4.53 -5.18 -10.49
N GLY A 125 4.90 -4.08 -11.15
CA GLY A 125 6.09 -4.00 -11.98
C GLY A 125 6.65 -2.59 -12.07
N PHE A 126 7.46 -2.33 -13.09
CA PHE A 126 8.11 -1.03 -13.26
C PHE A 126 7.19 -0.05 -13.94
N VAL A 127 7.10 1.18 -13.41
CA VAL A 127 6.52 2.33 -14.10
C VAL A 127 7.65 3.10 -14.76
N PHE A 128 7.57 3.32 -16.07
CA PHE A 128 8.56 4.08 -16.84
C PHE A 128 8.06 5.47 -17.23
N ALA A 129 6.75 5.62 -17.41
CA ALA A 129 6.13 6.87 -17.80
C ALA A 129 4.87 7.16 -16.99
N SER A 130 4.58 8.44 -16.78
CA SER A 130 3.31 8.89 -16.21
C SER A 130 2.87 10.21 -16.83
N VAL A 131 1.55 10.39 -16.95
CA VAL A 131 0.94 11.62 -17.45
C VAL A 131 -0.46 11.79 -16.87
N VAL A 132 -0.95 13.02 -16.72
CA VAL A 132 -2.34 13.28 -16.39
C VAL A 132 -3.18 13.31 -17.68
N TYR A 133 -4.25 12.53 -17.72
CA TYR A 133 -5.19 12.47 -18.84
C TYR A 133 -6.63 12.40 -18.33
N ASN A 134 -7.49 13.33 -18.78
CA ASN A 134 -8.89 13.44 -18.38
C ASN A 134 -9.14 13.40 -16.86
N GLY A 135 -8.25 14.04 -16.08
CA GLY A 135 -8.37 14.12 -14.62
C GLY A 135 -7.78 12.92 -13.85
N SER A 136 -7.33 11.88 -14.54
CA SER A 136 -6.70 10.70 -13.94
C SER A 136 -5.19 10.69 -14.18
N LEU A 137 -4.43 10.14 -13.23
CA LEU A 137 -3.02 9.82 -13.43
C LEU A 137 -2.92 8.53 -14.24
N VAL A 138 -2.37 8.60 -15.44
CA VAL A 138 -2.07 7.41 -16.24
C VAL A 138 -0.61 7.03 -16.06
N VAL A 139 -0.36 5.76 -15.81
CA VAL A 139 0.98 5.17 -15.70
C VAL A 139 1.18 4.15 -16.81
N GLY A 140 2.37 4.14 -17.38
CA GLY A 140 2.82 3.19 -18.39
C GLY A 140 4.14 2.57 -17.98
N GLY A 141 4.35 1.30 -18.28
CA GLY A 141 5.57 0.60 -17.89
C GLY A 141 5.62 -0.86 -18.29
N SER A 142 6.29 -1.67 -17.48
CA SER A 142 6.32 -3.13 -17.60
C SER A 142 5.63 -3.73 -16.38
N PHE A 143 4.33 -3.95 -16.49
CA PHE A 143 3.49 -4.49 -15.42
C PHE A 143 2.23 -5.15 -15.98
N THR A 144 1.61 -6.02 -15.20
CA THR A 144 0.40 -6.77 -15.61
C THR A 144 -0.78 -6.56 -14.67
N ILE A 145 -0.56 -5.92 -13.51
CA ILE A 145 -1.56 -5.65 -12.49
C ILE A 145 -1.39 -4.22 -11.98
N ALA A 146 -2.51 -3.52 -11.80
CA ALA A 146 -2.60 -2.23 -11.12
C ALA A 146 -3.72 -2.32 -10.06
N GLY A 147 -3.36 -2.28 -8.77
CA GLY A 147 -4.31 -2.57 -7.71
C GLY A 147 -4.88 -3.97 -7.81
N ARG A 148 -6.20 -4.05 -8.05
CA ARG A 148 -6.92 -5.32 -8.23
C ARG A 148 -7.26 -5.63 -9.69
N ALA A 149 -6.88 -4.75 -10.62
CA ALA A 149 -7.21 -4.89 -12.03
C ALA A 149 -6.03 -5.48 -12.83
N PHE A 150 -6.35 -6.37 -13.76
CA PHE A 150 -5.41 -6.75 -14.82
C PHE A 150 -5.22 -5.58 -15.76
N ALA A 151 -3.98 -5.09 -15.88
CA ALA A 151 -3.63 -3.93 -16.66
C ALA A 151 -2.33 -4.22 -17.41
N ASN A 152 -2.44 -4.43 -18.73
CA ASN A 152 -1.28 -4.75 -19.57
C ASN A 152 -0.49 -3.48 -19.87
N ASN A 153 0.55 -3.22 -19.07
CA ASN A 153 1.55 -2.15 -19.26
C ASN A 153 1.02 -0.71 -19.21
N ILE A 154 -0.29 -0.50 -18.99
CA ILE A 154 -0.91 0.82 -18.87
C ILE A 154 -2.16 0.79 -17.98
N ALA A 155 -2.26 1.75 -17.05
CA ALA A 155 -3.36 1.88 -16.11
C ALA A 155 -3.62 3.35 -15.75
N SER A 156 -4.85 3.67 -15.34
CA SER A 156 -5.27 4.98 -14.86
C SER A 156 -5.67 4.93 -13.38
N TRP A 157 -5.33 5.97 -12.63
CA TRP A 157 -5.70 6.21 -11.25
C TRP A 157 -6.57 7.44 -11.15
N ASP A 158 -7.80 7.28 -10.64
CA ASP A 158 -8.79 8.36 -10.52
C ASP A 158 -8.74 9.10 -9.17
N GLY A 159 -7.75 8.80 -8.33
CA GLY A 159 -7.68 9.29 -6.95
C GLY A 159 -8.19 8.27 -5.92
N THR A 160 -8.96 7.28 -6.36
CA THR A 160 -9.59 6.27 -5.51
C THR A 160 -9.38 4.84 -5.97
N GLY A 161 -9.10 4.61 -7.26
CA GLY A 161 -9.06 3.28 -7.90
C GLY A 161 -8.16 3.23 -9.13
N TRP A 162 -7.53 2.06 -9.36
CA TRP A 162 -6.83 1.76 -10.61
C TRP A 162 -7.79 1.10 -11.61
N SER A 163 -7.76 1.57 -12.86
CA SER A 163 -8.52 1.01 -13.98
C SER A 163 -7.62 0.78 -15.20
N PRO A 164 -7.76 -0.35 -15.92
CA PRO A 164 -7.03 -0.58 -17.17
C PRO A 164 -7.55 0.32 -18.30
N LEU A 165 -6.71 0.60 -19.29
CA LEU A 165 -7.11 1.32 -20.51
C LEU A 165 -7.31 0.34 -21.66
N GLY A 166 -8.57 -0.06 -21.89
CA GLY A 166 -8.94 -1.03 -22.92
C GLY A 166 -8.24 -2.38 -22.68
N SER A 167 -7.72 -3.00 -23.74
CA SER A 167 -6.89 -4.20 -23.66
C SER A 167 -5.46 -3.95 -23.14
N GLY A 168 -5.07 -2.69 -22.97
CA GLY A 168 -3.71 -2.27 -22.66
C GLY A 168 -2.76 -2.37 -23.86
N MET A 169 -1.46 -2.51 -23.57
CA MET A 169 -0.38 -2.54 -24.54
C MET A 169 0.28 -3.91 -24.62
N ASN A 170 0.70 -4.29 -25.82
CA ASN A 170 1.38 -5.57 -26.07
C ASN A 170 2.79 -5.62 -25.48
N TYR A 171 3.41 -4.45 -25.27
CA TYR A 171 4.79 -4.31 -24.80
C TYR A 171 4.92 -3.13 -23.84
N ASP A 172 6.12 -2.98 -23.28
CA ASP A 172 6.45 -1.91 -22.34
C ASP A 172 6.15 -0.52 -22.91
N VAL A 173 5.51 0.30 -22.08
CA VAL A 173 5.28 1.72 -22.36
C VAL A 173 6.38 2.53 -21.73
N LEU A 174 7.18 3.19 -22.55
CA LEU A 174 8.35 3.98 -22.11
C LEU A 174 8.09 5.49 -22.11
N ALA A 175 7.12 5.94 -22.90
CA ALA A 175 6.77 7.36 -22.99
C ALA A 175 5.25 7.53 -23.05
N LEU A 176 4.74 8.55 -22.37
CA LEU A 176 3.35 8.97 -22.44
C LEU A 176 3.27 10.48 -22.64
N THR A 177 2.34 10.93 -23.49
CA THR A 177 1.99 12.34 -23.61
C THR A 177 0.52 12.50 -23.99
N VAL A 178 0.00 13.72 -23.95
CA VAL A 178 -1.35 14.03 -24.46
C VAL A 178 -1.18 14.92 -25.70
N TYR A 179 -1.80 14.52 -26.80
CA TYR A 179 -1.75 15.24 -28.07
C TYR A 179 -3.16 15.31 -28.69
N ASN A 180 -3.62 16.52 -29.00
CA ASN A 180 -4.95 16.78 -29.58
C ASN A 180 -6.10 16.08 -28.84
N GLY A 181 -6.03 16.05 -27.50
CA GLY A 181 -7.07 15.44 -26.66
C GLY A 181 -6.98 13.91 -26.54
N ASN A 182 -6.02 13.27 -27.21
CA ASN A 182 -5.77 11.84 -27.10
C ASN A 182 -4.54 11.55 -26.25
N LEU A 183 -4.54 10.41 -25.57
CA LEU A 183 -3.37 9.91 -24.87
C LEU A 183 -2.48 9.14 -25.85
N ILE A 184 -1.21 9.51 -25.94
CA ILE A 184 -0.23 8.88 -26.82
C ILE A 184 0.75 8.06 -25.99
N ALA A 185 0.94 6.80 -26.37
CA ALA A 185 1.90 5.88 -25.76
C ALA A 185 3.01 5.54 -26.75
N GLY A 186 4.26 5.70 -26.34
CA GLY A 186 5.46 5.25 -27.04
C GLY A 186 6.12 4.08 -26.29
N GLY A 187 6.65 3.10 -27.02
CA GLY A 187 7.18 1.89 -26.40
C GLY A 187 7.96 1.01 -27.36
N THR A 188 8.11 -0.27 -27.01
CA THR A 188 8.94 -1.26 -27.72
C THR A 188 8.20 -2.05 -28.81
N SER A 189 6.94 -1.70 -29.11
CA SER A 189 6.11 -2.37 -30.13
C SER A 189 6.66 -2.20 -31.57
N ALA A 190 6.29 -3.11 -32.48
CA ALA A 190 6.63 -3.06 -33.91
C ALA A 190 6.10 -1.82 -34.66
N THR A 191 5.09 -1.14 -34.10
CA THR A 191 4.65 0.19 -34.57
C THR A 191 5.08 1.32 -33.63
N GLY A 192 5.77 1.01 -32.53
CA GLY A 192 6.44 1.91 -31.57
C GLY A 192 5.59 2.98 -30.87
N ILE A 193 4.39 3.27 -31.38
CA ILE A 193 3.55 4.38 -30.94
C ILE A 193 2.06 4.11 -31.22
N ALA A 194 1.21 4.45 -30.25
CA ALA A 194 -0.24 4.28 -30.32
C ALA A 194 -0.98 5.45 -29.66
N SER A 195 -2.22 5.71 -30.11
CA SER A 195 -3.12 6.75 -29.63
C SER A 195 -4.37 6.12 -29.01
N TRP A 196 -4.76 6.60 -27.84
CA TRP A 196 -5.99 6.28 -27.14
C TRP A 196 -6.98 7.42 -27.28
N ASP A 197 -8.15 7.12 -27.86
CA ASP A 197 -9.23 8.10 -28.10
C ASP A 197 -10.25 8.19 -26.94
N GLY A 198 -9.99 7.49 -25.83
CA GLY A 198 -10.93 7.34 -24.72
C GLY A 198 -11.64 5.98 -24.71
N THR A 199 -11.59 5.22 -25.81
CA THR A 199 -12.29 3.94 -25.95
C THR A 199 -11.42 2.82 -26.53
N ALA A 200 -10.52 3.14 -27.46
CA ALA A 200 -9.68 2.16 -28.14
C ALA A 200 -8.28 2.70 -28.43
N TRP A 201 -7.32 1.78 -28.49
CA TRP A 201 -5.96 2.07 -28.94
C TRP A 201 -5.86 1.88 -30.45
N SER A 202 -5.27 2.85 -31.13
CA SER A 202 -5.00 2.81 -32.58
C SER A 202 -3.54 3.17 -32.88
N PRO A 203 -2.91 2.57 -33.89
CA PRO A 203 -1.57 2.95 -34.31
C PRO A 203 -1.55 4.36 -34.90
N LEU A 204 -0.45 5.09 -34.69
CA LEU A 204 -0.24 6.44 -35.24
C LEU A 204 0.44 6.37 -36.62
N GLY A 205 -0.38 6.38 -37.67
CA GLY A 205 0.08 6.16 -39.04
C GLY A 205 0.71 4.77 -39.21
N SER A 206 1.81 4.67 -39.96
CA SER A 206 2.60 3.43 -40.05
C SER A 206 3.54 3.19 -38.86
N GLY A 207 3.59 4.11 -37.89
CA GLY A 207 4.38 3.97 -36.68
C GLY A 207 5.90 4.13 -36.88
N MET A 208 6.64 3.54 -35.94
CA MET A 208 8.11 3.52 -35.86
C MET A 208 8.63 2.09 -35.97
N ASN A 209 9.81 1.90 -36.56
CA ASN A 209 10.38 0.56 -36.71
C ASN A 209 11.12 0.02 -35.47
N TRP A 210 11.39 0.88 -34.48
CA TRP A 210 11.98 0.52 -33.19
C TRP A 210 11.37 1.37 -32.07
N THR A 211 11.94 1.23 -30.88
CA THR A 211 11.51 1.84 -29.63
C THR A 211 11.41 3.36 -29.68
N VAL A 212 10.30 3.88 -29.15
CA VAL A 212 10.13 5.30 -28.81
C VAL A 212 10.43 5.49 -27.32
N PHE A 213 11.45 6.27 -27.00
CA PHE A 213 11.88 6.53 -25.62
C PHE A 213 11.29 7.81 -25.04
N ALA A 214 10.96 8.78 -25.89
CA ALA A 214 10.47 10.08 -25.47
C ALA A 214 9.39 10.60 -26.43
N LEU A 215 8.39 11.26 -25.85
CA LEU A 215 7.32 11.95 -26.55
C LEU A 215 7.15 13.33 -25.95
N THR A 216 6.97 14.35 -26.79
CA THR A 216 6.60 15.70 -26.36
C THR A 216 5.79 16.40 -27.44
N VAL A 217 5.12 17.49 -27.08
CA VAL A 217 4.39 18.32 -28.05
C VAL A 217 5.15 19.64 -28.20
N TYR A 218 5.44 20.02 -29.45
CA TYR A 218 6.14 21.26 -29.78
C TYR A 218 5.50 21.90 -31.02
N ASN A 219 5.16 23.19 -30.91
CA ASN A 219 4.52 23.97 -31.98
C ASN A 219 3.32 23.29 -32.64
N GLY A 220 2.49 22.60 -31.84
CA GLY A 220 1.30 21.90 -32.34
C GLY A 220 1.58 20.54 -32.99
N ASN A 221 2.83 20.09 -33.03
CA ASN A 221 3.21 18.77 -33.52
C ASN A 221 3.61 17.84 -32.36
N LEU A 222 3.38 16.55 -32.54
CA LEU A 222 3.89 15.52 -31.66
C LEU A 222 5.31 15.14 -32.09
N ILE A 223 6.28 15.27 -31.20
CA ILE A 223 7.68 14.92 -31.44
C ILE A 223 7.98 13.59 -30.78
N ALA A 224 8.54 12.66 -31.55
CA ALA A 224 9.01 11.37 -31.06
C ALA A 224 10.54 11.31 -31.15
N GLY A 225 11.16 10.87 -30.05
CA GLY A 225 12.59 10.55 -29.97
C GLY A 225 12.78 9.10 -29.52
N GLY A 226 13.76 8.40 -30.10
CA GLY A 226 13.89 6.96 -29.83
C GLY A 226 15.08 6.28 -30.49
N GLY A 227 15.06 4.95 -30.47
CA GLY A 227 16.03 4.11 -31.18
C GLY A 227 15.64 3.83 -32.64
N PHE A 228 14.52 4.36 -33.13
CA PHE A 228 14.04 4.16 -34.50
C PHE A 228 14.92 4.83 -35.55
N ILE A 229 14.95 4.20 -36.72
CA ILE A 229 15.65 4.72 -37.91
C ILE A 229 14.67 5.00 -39.06
N THR A 230 13.39 4.64 -38.89
CA THR A 230 12.31 5.05 -39.78
C THR A 230 11.07 5.49 -39.01
N ALA A 231 10.39 6.49 -39.55
CA ALA A 231 9.13 7.03 -39.03
C ALA A 231 8.13 7.19 -40.19
N GLY A 232 6.95 6.60 -40.07
CA GLY A 232 5.94 6.64 -41.14
C GLY A 232 6.43 6.05 -42.48
N GLY A 233 7.37 5.10 -42.43
CA GLY A 233 7.98 4.49 -43.63
C GLY A 233 9.13 5.30 -44.26
N THR A 234 9.45 6.48 -43.74
CA THR A 234 10.55 7.32 -44.22
C THR A 234 11.76 7.21 -43.29
N SER A 235 12.98 7.32 -43.82
CA SER A 235 14.21 7.36 -43.02
C SER A 235 14.17 8.55 -42.05
N ALA A 236 14.53 8.30 -40.79
CA ALA A 236 14.61 9.31 -39.75
C ALA A 236 15.79 9.04 -38.84
N ASN A 237 16.58 10.06 -38.48
CA ASN A 237 17.72 9.89 -37.59
C ASN A 237 17.30 10.01 -36.12
N HIS A 238 16.53 9.02 -35.62
CA HIS A 238 16.14 8.90 -34.21
C HIS A 238 15.18 9.98 -33.67
N ILE A 239 14.75 10.91 -34.52
CA ILE A 239 13.80 11.96 -34.18
C ILE A 239 12.84 12.26 -35.35
N ALA A 240 11.55 12.37 -35.05
CA ALA A 240 10.51 12.66 -36.03
C ALA A 240 9.37 13.50 -35.43
N SER A 241 8.67 14.22 -36.29
CA SER A 241 7.52 15.08 -35.97
C SER A 241 6.27 14.55 -36.64
N TRP A 242 5.15 14.53 -35.92
CA TRP A 242 3.81 14.22 -36.43
C TRP A 242 2.94 15.46 -36.41
N ASP A 243 2.40 15.82 -37.57
CA ASP A 243 1.57 17.01 -37.78
C ASP A 243 0.06 16.76 -37.60
N GLY A 244 -0.32 15.56 -37.14
CA GLY A 244 -1.72 15.12 -37.12
C GLY A 244 -2.07 14.14 -38.24
N THR A 245 -1.26 14.06 -39.29
CA THR A 245 -1.53 13.24 -40.49
C THR A 245 -0.34 12.40 -40.95
N ALA A 246 0.88 12.91 -40.82
CA ALA A 246 2.09 12.24 -41.32
C ALA A 246 3.30 12.47 -40.41
N TRP A 247 4.21 11.49 -40.41
CA TRP A 247 5.53 11.61 -39.77
C TRP A 247 6.52 12.24 -40.74
N SER A 248 7.28 13.22 -40.26
CA SER A 248 8.40 13.86 -40.96
C SER A 248 9.67 13.76 -40.12
N PRO A 249 10.83 13.40 -40.68
CA PRO A 249 12.09 13.40 -39.95
C PRO A 249 12.50 14.83 -39.58
N LEU A 250 13.18 14.99 -38.43
CA LEU A 250 13.77 16.28 -38.02
C LEU A 250 15.30 16.33 -38.18
N GLY A 251 15.89 15.28 -38.76
CA GLY A 251 17.32 15.15 -39.05
C GLY A 251 17.61 13.92 -39.89
#